data_AF-A0A8T2HM63-F1
#
_entry.id   AF-A0A8T2HM63-F1
#
_cell.length_a   1.000
_cell.length_b   1.000
_cell.length_c   1.000
_cell.angle_alpha   90.00
_cell.angle_beta   90.00
_cell.angle_gamma   90.00
#
_symmetry.space_group_name_H-M   'P 1'
#
loop_
_entity.id
_entity.type
_entity.pdbx_description
1 polymer ?
#
loop_
_entity_poly.entity_id
_entity_poly.type
_entity_poly.pdbx_seq_one_letter_code
_entity_poly.pdbx_strand_id
1 'polypeptide(L)'
;MEAAGSDIKGRPTFNLVFNDAYRAQQSLYEEVQATHDPNAVAAMLRSHPFHLDALLTMADVYRAMSEHAYADEMIERCVYALEMAWPPGFLSAAGHGIARVAYNETNAPLFLALFRYMQTMGRRGLHRTALEVCKLVLQLDESDPMGVYQTIDYFAVRSGQYEYLQKLLEGRGADGDSGAVALLPNMVFSLALSKWYQENKQSDKSASENLLVKAILLHPLVVVRLQARLAEQGVAKDSKWVEALRSSLYAQASDGS
;
A
#
# COMPACT_ATOMS: atom_id res chain seq x y z
N MET A 1 -20.80 9.75 6.75
CA MET A 1 -20.80 9.03 5.44
C MET A 1 -22.22 8.62 5.12
N GLU A 2 -22.65 8.78 3.88
CA GLU A 2 -24.03 8.50 3.43
C GLU A 2 -24.03 7.55 2.23
N ALA A 3 -25.12 6.81 2.06
CA ALA A 3 -25.31 5.94 0.90
C ALA A 3 -25.62 6.79 -0.34
N ALA A 4 -24.82 6.63 -1.38
CA ALA A 4 -24.89 7.41 -2.63
C ALA A 4 -25.63 6.68 -3.77
N GLY A 5 -26.06 5.42 -3.55
CA GLY A 5 -26.74 4.59 -4.54
C GLY A 5 -26.07 3.22 -4.71
N SER A 6 -26.13 2.67 -5.92
CA SER A 6 -25.49 1.41 -6.28
C SER A 6 -24.68 1.53 -7.57
N ASP A 7 -23.55 0.83 -7.62
CA ASP A 7 -22.69 0.67 -8.80
C ASP A 7 -23.40 -0.16 -9.90
N ILE A 8 -22.84 -0.18 -11.11
CA ILE A 8 -23.32 -0.93 -12.29
C ILE A 8 -23.51 -2.42 -11.96
N LYS A 9 -22.70 -2.96 -11.03
CA LYS A 9 -22.77 -4.35 -10.54
C LYS A 9 -23.73 -4.55 -9.35
N GLY A 10 -24.55 -3.56 -9.01
CA GLY A 10 -25.51 -3.62 -7.89
C GLY A 10 -24.89 -3.48 -6.50
N ARG A 11 -23.62 -3.08 -6.41
CA ARG A 11 -22.88 -2.93 -5.13
C ARG A 11 -23.19 -1.57 -4.49
N PRO A 12 -23.39 -1.48 -3.16
CA PRO A 12 -23.71 -0.22 -2.51
C PRO A 12 -22.54 0.77 -2.58
N THR A 13 -22.85 2.00 -3.01
CA THR A 13 -21.91 3.12 -3.07
C THR A 13 -22.13 4.07 -1.91
N PHE A 14 -21.04 4.67 -1.40
CA PHE A 14 -21.06 5.59 -0.27
C PHE A 14 -20.20 6.82 -0.57
N ASN A 15 -20.55 7.94 0.03
CA ASN A 15 -19.77 9.18 -0.04
C ASN A 15 -19.62 9.83 1.35
N LEU A 16 -18.49 10.51 1.55
CA LEU A 16 -18.31 11.43 2.66
C LEU A 16 -19.16 12.67 2.43
N VAL A 17 -19.95 13.02 3.45
CA VAL A 17 -20.79 14.21 3.47
C VAL A 17 -20.43 15.00 4.71
N PHE A 18 -20.05 16.26 4.52
CA PHE A 18 -19.64 17.17 5.57
C PHE A 18 -20.79 18.12 5.94
N ASN A 19 -21.04 18.25 7.24
CA ASN A 19 -22.04 19.18 7.77
C ASN A 19 -21.56 20.64 7.65
N ASP A 20 -22.47 21.60 7.82
CA ASP A 20 -22.15 23.02 7.64
C ASP A 20 -21.09 23.53 8.63
N ALA A 21 -21.08 22.97 9.85
CA ALA A 21 -20.06 23.29 10.85
C ALA A 21 -18.65 22.86 10.38
N TYR A 22 -18.52 21.67 9.81
CA TYR A 22 -17.25 21.19 9.24
C TYR A 22 -16.85 21.99 8.01
N ARG A 23 -17.81 22.40 7.16
CA ARG A 23 -17.51 23.25 6.00
C ARG A 23 -16.97 24.62 6.41
N ALA A 24 -17.49 25.21 7.49
CA ALA A 24 -16.94 26.43 8.06
C ALA A 24 -15.49 26.23 8.58
N GLN A 25 -15.22 25.08 9.21
CA GLN A 25 -13.86 24.71 9.63
C GLN A 25 -12.93 24.51 8.43
N GLN A 26 -13.43 23.91 7.34
CA GLN A 26 -12.68 23.75 6.09
C GLN A 26 -12.30 25.10 5.47
N SER A 27 -13.22 26.07 5.45
CA SER A 27 -12.92 27.42 4.96
C SER A 27 -11.82 28.09 5.80
N LEU A 28 -11.90 27.97 7.13
CA LEU A 28 -10.85 28.46 8.02
C LEU A 28 -9.52 27.74 7.78
N TYR A 29 -9.56 26.44 7.47
CA TYR A 29 -8.36 25.65 7.18
C TYR A 29 -7.68 26.13 5.90
N GLU A 30 -8.44 26.41 4.86
CA GLU A 30 -7.94 26.97 3.60
C GLU A 30 -7.27 28.34 3.82
N GLU A 31 -7.87 29.22 4.62
CA GLU A 31 -7.27 30.50 5.02
C GLU A 31 -5.94 30.31 5.76
N VAL A 32 -5.92 29.39 6.74
CA VAL A 32 -4.72 29.08 7.52
C VAL A 32 -3.64 28.44 6.63
N GLN A 33 -4.01 27.53 5.74
CA GLN A 33 -3.09 26.85 4.83
C GLN A 33 -2.43 27.85 3.87
N ALA A 34 -3.17 28.87 3.42
CA ALA A 34 -2.63 29.94 2.57
C ALA A 34 -1.53 30.77 3.25
N THR A 35 -1.46 30.79 4.59
CA THR A 35 -0.37 31.47 5.31
C THR A 35 0.96 30.72 5.29
N HIS A 36 0.95 29.42 4.92
CA HIS A 36 2.12 28.53 4.95
C HIS A 36 2.82 28.43 6.31
N ASP A 37 2.15 28.75 7.42
CA ASP A 37 2.66 28.59 8.79
C ASP A 37 2.11 27.30 9.44
N PRO A 38 2.95 26.27 9.68
CA PRO A 38 2.53 25.05 10.38
C PRO A 38 2.00 25.31 11.79
N ASN A 39 2.45 26.37 12.47
CA ASN A 39 1.97 26.70 13.82
C ASN A 39 0.51 27.16 13.80
N ALA A 40 0.07 27.81 12.72
CA ALA A 40 -1.31 28.21 12.54
C ALA A 40 -2.21 26.99 12.34
N VAL A 41 -1.77 26.00 11.56
CA VAL A 41 -2.48 24.71 11.42
C VAL A 41 -2.53 23.96 12.75
N ALA A 42 -1.43 23.93 13.50
CA ALA A 42 -1.39 23.34 14.84
C ALA A 42 -2.34 24.07 15.81
N ALA A 43 -2.44 25.40 15.72
CA ALA A 43 -3.36 26.19 16.52
C ALA A 43 -4.83 25.87 16.19
N MET A 44 -5.17 25.71 14.91
CA MET A 44 -6.48 25.24 14.48
C MET A 44 -6.80 23.87 15.09
N LEU A 45 -5.88 22.91 15.03
CA LEU A 45 -6.10 21.56 15.59
C LEU A 45 -6.35 21.55 17.09
N ARG A 46 -5.87 22.55 17.84
CA ARG A 46 -6.21 22.69 19.27
C ARG A 46 -7.69 23.04 19.47
N SER A 47 -8.26 23.84 18.57
CA SER A 47 -9.68 24.22 18.59
C SER A 47 -10.59 23.18 17.93
N HIS A 48 -10.10 22.50 16.90
CA HIS A 48 -10.84 21.55 16.08
C HIS A 48 -10.05 20.24 15.94
N PRO A 49 -10.06 19.35 16.96
CA PRO A 49 -9.15 18.22 17.02
C PRO A 49 -9.37 17.12 15.97
N PHE A 50 -10.52 17.10 15.30
CA PHE A 50 -10.92 16.06 14.35
C PHE A 50 -11.07 16.56 12.90
N HIS A 51 -10.49 17.72 12.58
CA HIS A 51 -10.48 18.22 11.21
C HIS A 51 -9.51 17.41 10.34
N LEU A 52 -10.01 16.74 9.31
CA LEU A 52 -9.27 15.70 8.58
C LEU A 52 -8.05 16.27 7.84
N ASP A 53 -8.23 17.37 7.12
CA ASP A 53 -7.17 17.93 6.27
C ASP A 53 -6.04 18.56 7.10
N ALA A 54 -6.38 19.24 8.20
CA ALA A 54 -5.36 19.74 9.13
C ALA A 54 -4.58 18.59 9.79
N LEU A 55 -5.24 17.48 10.15
CA LEU A 55 -4.56 16.31 10.70
C LEU A 55 -3.59 15.70 9.68
N LEU A 56 -4.02 15.53 8.43
CA LEU A 56 -3.18 15.03 7.34
C LEU A 56 -1.98 15.94 7.08
N THR A 57 -2.19 17.26 7.01
CA THR A 57 -1.11 18.24 6.83
C THR A 57 -0.12 18.21 7.99
N MET A 58 -0.59 18.18 9.24
CA MET A 58 0.31 18.10 10.38
C MET A 58 1.05 16.76 10.45
N ALA A 59 0.44 15.66 10.00
CA ALA A 59 1.15 14.38 9.88
C ALA A 59 2.33 14.48 8.90
N ASP A 60 2.15 15.14 7.76
CA ASP A 60 3.22 15.36 6.79
C ASP A 60 4.32 16.32 7.33
N VAL A 61 3.94 17.36 8.08
CA VAL A 61 4.89 18.26 8.79
C VAL A 61 5.74 17.48 9.80
N TYR A 62 5.10 16.71 10.69
CA TYR A 62 5.83 15.90 11.68
C TYR A 62 6.73 14.86 11.01
N ARG A 63 6.27 14.25 9.91
CA ARG A 63 7.08 13.32 9.13
C ARG A 63 8.32 14.01 8.53
N ALA A 64 8.18 15.24 8.02
CA ALA A 64 9.31 16.02 7.51
C ALA A 64 10.31 16.38 8.61
N MET A 65 9.84 16.59 9.83
CA MET A 65 10.68 16.82 11.02
C MET A 65 11.30 15.54 11.60
N SER A 66 11.07 14.37 10.99
CA SER A 66 11.45 13.04 11.51
C SER A 66 10.79 12.68 12.85
N GLU A 67 9.74 13.40 13.23
CA GLU A 67 8.95 13.19 14.43
C GLU A 67 7.83 12.16 14.18
N HIS A 68 8.25 10.93 13.89
CA HIS A 68 7.35 9.89 13.41
C HIS A 68 6.27 9.48 14.42
N ALA A 69 6.52 9.58 15.72
CA ALA A 69 5.53 9.25 16.75
C ALA A 69 4.33 10.21 16.70
N TYR A 70 4.59 11.51 16.56
CA TYR A 70 3.55 12.53 16.44
C TYR A 70 2.83 12.44 15.09
N ALA A 71 3.55 12.12 14.01
CA ALA A 71 2.93 11.87 12.71
C ALA A 71 1.92 10.71 12.78
N ASP A 72 2.29 9.60 13.43
CA ASP A 72 1.41 8.45 13.60
C ASP A 72 0.15 8.81 14.40
N GLU A 73 0.30 9.57 15.49
CA GLU A 73 -0.82 10.03 16.31
C GLU A 73 -1.82 10.86 15.48
N MET A 74 -1.33 11.75 14.61
CA MET A 74 -2.21 12.55 13.73
C MET A 74 -2.98 11.66 12.75
N ILE A 75 -2.33 10.64 12.17
CA ILE A 75 -2.99 9.70 11.27
C ILE A 75 -4.00 8.81 12.01
N GLU A 76 -3.66 8.30 13.19
CA GLU A 76 -4.58 7.51 14.03
C GLU A 76 -5.81 8.34 14.42
N ARG A 77 -5.63 9.62 14.78
CA ARG A 77 -6.73 10.55 15.03
C ARG A 77 -7.60 10.81 13.79
N CYS A 78 -6.98 10.89 12.62
CA CYS A 78 -7.69 11.10 11.35
C CYS A 78 -8.55 9.88 11.00
N VAL A 79 -7.99 8.68 11.11
CA VAL A 79 -8.74 7.42 10.93
C VAL A 79 -9.87 7.32 11.95
N TYR A 80 -9.61 7.64 13.23
CA TYR A 80 -10.64 7.65 14.26
C TYR A 80 -11.80 8.61 13.93
N ALA A 81 -11.51 9.83 13.48
CA ALA A 81 -12.53 10.79 13.07
C ALA A 81 -13.40 10.26 11.91
N LEU A 82 -12.79 9.52 10.97
CA LEU A 82 -13.51 8.86 9.88
C LEU A 82 -14.37 7.69 10.38
N GLU A 83 -13.84 6.86 11.26
CA GLU A 83 -14.54 5.71 11.85
C GLU A 83 -15.80 6.15 12.61
N MET A 84 -15.73 7.27 13.33
CA MET A 84 -16.90 7.85 14.02
C MET A 84 -18.03 8.23 13.06
N ALA A 85 -17.74 8.46 11.79
CA ALA A 85 -18.70 8.89 10.78
C ALA A 85 -19.24 7.74 9.91
N TRP A 86 -18.86 6.49 10.20
CA TRP A 86 -19.28 5.31 9.44
C TRP A 86 -20.65 4.79 9.86
N PRO A 87 -21.65 4.75 8.95
CA PRO A 87 -22.93 4.16 9.26
C PRO A 87 -22.82 2.63 9.39
N PRO A 88 -23.71 1.97 10.16
CA PRO A 88 -23.73 0.51 10.27
C PRO A 88 -23.86 -0.21 8.91
N GLY A 89 -24.57 0.41 7.97
CA GLY A 89 -24.69 -0.09 6.59
C GLY A 89 -23.36 -0.12 5.84
N PHE A 90 -22.51 0.89 6.04
CA PHE A 90 -21.16 0.90 5.48
C PHE A 90 -20.29 -0.17 6.12
N LEU A 91 -20.28 -0.29 7.45
CA LEU A 91 -19.51 -1.32 8.16
C LEU A 91 -19.86 -2.73 7.69
N SER A 92 -21.15 -3.02 7.55
CA SER A 92 -21.62 -4.30 7.01
C SER A 92 -21.17 -4.50 5.57
N ALA A 93 -21.37 -3.52 4.69
CA ALA A 93 -20.96 -3.61 3.29
C ALA A 93 -19.43 -3.73 3.12
N ALA A 94 -18.66 -3.04 3.94
CA ALA A 94 -17.20 -3.09 3.95
C ALA A 94 -16.72 -4.47 4.41
N GLY A 95 -17.30 -5.02 5.49
CA GLY A 95 -16.98 -6.37 5.98
C GLY A 95 -17.28 -7.48 4.98
N HIS A 96 -18.30 -7.32 4.15
CA HIS A 96 -18.65 -8.30 3.11
C HIS A 96 -17.91 -8.11 1.77
N GLY A 97 -17.02 -7.12 1.63
CA GLY A 97 -16.29 -6.92 0.37
C GLY A 97 -17.00 -6.05 -0.67
N ILE A 98 -18.19 -5.52 -0.38
CA ILE A 98 -19.11 -4.94 -1.38
C ILE A 98 -19.26 -3.42 -1.31
N ALA A 99 -18.78 -2.76 -0.25
CA ALA A 99 -18.80 -1.29 -0.19
C ALA A 99 -17.94 -0.68 -1.29
N ARG A 100 -18.47 0.36 -1.96
CA ARG A 100 -17.74 1.15 -2.96
C ARG A 100 -17.77 2.63 -2.59
N VAL A 101 -16.63 3.30 -2.74
CA VAL A 101 -16.46 4.74 -2.51
C VAL A 101 -15.57 5.24 -3.63
N ALA A 102 -16.07 6.08 -4.52
CA ALA A 102 -15.27 6.61 -5.62
C ALA A 102 -14.29 7.67 -5.11
N TYR A 103 -13.07 7.68 -5.64
CA TYR A 103 -12.14 8.78 -5.38
C TYR A 103 -12.63 10.08 -6.01
N ASN A 104 -12.85 11.08 -5.16
CA ASN A 104 -13.23 12.45 -5.53
C ASN A 104 -12.71 13.41 -4.44
N GLU A 105 -12.87 14.71 -4.64
CA GLU A 105 -12.39 15.73 -3.69
C GLU A 105 -12.92 15.51 -2.27
N THR A 106 -14.21 15.15 -2.12
CA THR A 106 -14.83 14.92 -0.81
C THR A 106 -14.34 13.65 -0.10
N ASN A 107 -14.02 12.61 -0.88
CA ASN A 107 -13.57 11.31 -0.36
C ASN A 107 -12.04 11.23 -0.27
N ALA A 108 -11.30 12.18 -0.86
CA ALA A 108 -9.84 12.18 -0.87
C ALA A 108 -9.23 12.03 0.53
N PRO A 109 -9.74 12.69 1.59
CA PRO A 109 -9.18 12.52 2.94
C PRO A 109 -9.26 11.08 3.46
N LEU A 110 -10.32 10.32 3.10
CA LEU A 110 -10.44 8.90 3.46
C LEU A 110 -9.32 8.07 2.84
N PHE A 111 -9.09 8.24 1.53
CA PHE A 111 -8.05 7.49 0.81
C PHE A 111 -6.65 7.86 1.28
N LEU A 112 -6.39 9.16 1.50
CA LEU A 112 -5.10 9.63 2.03
C LEU A 112 -4.86 9.10 3.44
N ALA A 113 -5.85 9.18 4.33
CA ALA A 113 -5.73 8.69 5.70
C ALA A 113 -5.46 7.18 5.74
N LEU A 114 -6.22 6.38 4.99
CA LEU A 114 -6.02 4.93 4.93
C LEU A 114 -4.65 4.56 4.32
N PHE A 115 -4.22 5.27 3.27
CA PHE A 115 -2.93 5.03 2.64
C PHE A 115 -1.76 5.39 3.57
N ARG A 116 -1.83 6.52 4.29
CA ARG A 116 -0.84 6.91 5.31
C ARG A 116 -0.84 5.96 6.51
N TYR A 117 -2.02 5.49 6.91
CA TYR A 117 -2.16 4.48 7.97
C TYR A 117 -1.51 3.15 7.57
N MET A 118 -1.73 2.69 6.34
CA MET A 118 -1.04 1.52 5.76
C MET A 118 0.48 1.66 5.83
N GLN A 119 1.04 2.82 5.44
CA GLN A 119 2.48 3.08 5.52
C GLN A 119 3.00 3.02 6.96
N THR A 120 2.24 3.61 7.90
CA THR A 120 2.54 3.61 9.33
C THR A 120 2.58 2.20 9.91
N MET A 121 1.56 1.38 9.61
CA MET A 121 1.52 -0.05 10.00
C MET A 121 2.70 -0.83 9.42
N GLY A 122 3.06 -0.55 8.17
CA GLY A 122 4.24 -1.14 7.52
C GLY A 122 5.54 -0.84 8.26
N ARG A 123 5.75 0.42 8.66
CA ARG A 123 6.93 0.86 9.42
C ARG A 123 7.00 0.23 10.82
N ARG A 124 5.86 0.02 11.46
CA ARG A 124 5.74 -0.66 12.77
C ARG A 124 5.91 -2.19 12.69
N GLY A 125 6.10 -2.75 11.50
CA GLY A 125 6.23 -4.20 11.29
C GLY A 125 4.89 -4.97 11.31
N LEU A 126 3.76 -4.26 11.34
CA LEU A 126 2.41 -4.83 11.33
C LEU A 126 1.97 -5.15 9.90
N HIS A 127 2.74 -5.99 9.20
CA HIS A 127 2.56 -6.26 7.78
C HIS A 127 1.21 -6.92 7.44
N ARG A 128 0.67 -7.74 8.35
CA ARG A 128 -0.66 -8.34 8.18
C ARG A 128 -1.74 -7.28 8.21
N THR A 129 -1.69 -6.35 9.17
CA THR A 129 -2.64 -5.23 9.25
C THR A 129 -2.52 -4.33 8.04
N ALA A 130 -1.29 -3.97 7.63
CA ALA A 130 -1.06 -3.18 6.43
C ALA A 130 -1.67 -3.82 5.18
N LEU A 131 -1.53 -5.14 5.02
CA LEU A 131 -2.15 -5.88 3.92
C LEU A 131 -3.68 -5.80 3.93
N GLU A 132 -4.32 -5.94 5.09
CA GLU A 132 -5.78 -5.82 5.17
C GLU A 132 -6.25 -4.39 4.85
N VAL A 133 -5.46 -3.37 5.23
CA VAL A 133 -5.73 -1.97 4.81
C VAL A 133 -5.57 -1.82 3.29
N CYS A 134 -4.56 -2.43 2.66
CA CYS A 134 -4.43 -2.44 1.20
C CYS A 134 -5.69 -3.00 0.53
N LYS A 135 -6.17 -4.15 1.02
CA LYS A 135 -7.37 -4.80 0.50
C LYS A 135 -8.60 -3.90 0.66
N LEU A 136 -8.74 -3.25 1.82
CA LEU A 136 -9.84 -2.32 2.06
C LEU A 136 -9.80 -1.16 1.06
N VAL A 137 -8.65 -0.51 0.84
CA VAL A 137 -8.54 0.62 -0.10
C VAL A 137 -8.90 0.19 -1.52
N LEU A 138 -8.37 -0.94 -1.99
CA LEU A 138 -8.67 -1.50 -3.32
C LEU A 138 -10.13 -1.97 -3.47
N GLN A 139 -10.76 -2.36 -2.36
CA GLN A 139 -12.16 -2.72 -2.34
C GLN A 139 -13.05 -1.48 -2.48
N LEU A 140 -12.68 -0.37 -1.83
CA LEU A 140 -13.44 0.88 -1.89
C LEU A 140 -13.44 1.44 -3.31
N ASP A 141 -12.26 1.51 -3.96
CA ASP A 141 -12.12 1.95 -5.34
C ASP A 141 -11.21 0.99 -6.14
N GLU A 142 -11.78 0.37 -7.17
CA GLU A 142 -11.09 -0.60 -8.02
C GLU A 142 -10.10 0.05 -9.00
N SER A 143 -10.19 1.37 -9.20
CA SER A 143 -9.27 2.14 -10.07
C SER A 143 -7.88 2.35 -9.46
N ASP A 144 -7.69 2.02 -8.19
CA ASP A 144 -6.46 2.20 -7.42
C ASP A 144 -5.87 3.63 -7.47
N PRO A 145 -6.64 4.65 -7.02
CA PRO A 145 -6.22 6.05 -7.07
C PRO A 145 -4.93 6.33 -6.26
N MET A 146 -4.63 5.50 -5.26
CA MET A 146 -3.46 5.65 -4.38
C MET A 146 -2.24 4.82 -4.83
N GLY A 147 -2.37 3.98 -5.86
CA GLY A 147 -1.28 3.11 -6.31
C GLY A 147 -0.90 1.98 -5.33
N VAL A 148 -1.87 1.46 -4.59
CA VAL A 148 -1.72 0.37 -3.61
C VAL A 148 -1.11 -0.88 -4.25
N TYR A 149 -1.37 -1.14 -5.54
CA TYR A 149 -0.77 -2.25 -6.26
C TYR A 149 0.76 -2.24 -6.30
N GLN A 150 1.42 -1.09 -6.09
CA GLN A 150 2.88 -1.02 -6.03
C GLN A 150 3.48 -1.55 -4.72
N THR A 151 2.65 -1.77 -3.68
CA THR A 151 3.13 -2.12 -2.33
C THR A 151 2.45 -3.34 -1.73
N ILE A 152 1.31 -3.75 -2.26
CA ILE A 152 0.52 -4.86 -1.72
C ILE A 152 1.28 -6.19 -1.72
N ASP A 153 2.14 -6.42 -2.71
CA ASP A 153 2.96 -7.62 -2.85
C ASP A 153 3.98 -7.74 -1.71
N TYR A 154 4.61 -6.62 -1.34
CA TYR A 154 5.52 -6.56 -0.21
C TYR A 154 4.83 -6.97 1.09
N PHE A 155 3.65 -6.41 1.38
CA PHE A 155 2.90 -6.77 2.59
C PHE A 155 2.38 -8.21 2.56
N ALA A 156 1.97 -8.72 1.39
CA ALA A 156 1.52 -10.09 1.24
C ALA A 156 2.65 -11.09 1.53
N VAL A 157 3.84 -10.90 0.94
CA VAL A 157 5.00 -11.76 1.18
C VAL A 157 5.46 -11.68 2.63
N ARG A 158 5.59 -10.46 3.18
CA ARG A 158 6.06 -10.25 4.56
C ARG A 158 5.12 -10.78 5.63
N SER A 159 3.82 -10.88 5.34
CA SER A 159 2.82 -11.47 6.23
C SER A 159 2.57 -12.97 5.98
N GLY A 160 3.31 -13.59 5.06
CA GLY A 160 3.19 -15.01 4.72
C GLY A 160 1.91 -15.36 3.93
N GLN A 161 1.23 -14.37 3.36
CA GLN A 161 -0.04 -14.52 2.65
C GLN A 161 0.18 -14.80 1.16
N TYR A 162 0.95 -15.84 0.87
CA TYR A 162 1.37 -16.21 -0.49
C TYR A 162 0.20 -16.61 -1.39
N GLU A 163 -0.78 -17.33 -0.85
CA GLU A 163 -1.98 -17.75 -1.60
C GLU A 163 -2.84 -16.57 -2.03
N TYR A 164 -2.92 -15.53 -1.20
CA TYR A 164 -3.64 -14.32 -1.54
C TYR A 164 -3.01 -13.63 -2.75
N LEU A 165 -1.68 -13.48 -2.76
CA LEU A 165 -0.96 -12.87 -3.87
C LEU A 165 -1.16 -13.65 -5.19
N GLN A 166 -1.15 -14.98 -5.12
CA GLN A 166 -1.40 -15.84 -6.29
C GLN A 166 -2.81 -15.64 -6.84
N LYS A 167 -3.84 -15.72 -5.98
CA LYS A 167 -5.24 -15.50 -6.37
C LYS A 167 -5.46 -14.10 -6.95
N LEU A 168 -4.82 -13.09 -6.37
CA LEU A 168 -4.89 -11.71 -6.85
C LEU A 168 -4.38 -11.60 -8.29
N LEU A 169 -3.23 -12.22 -8.58
CA LEU A 169 -2.59 -12.19 -9.90
C LEU A 169 -3.32 -13.04 -10.93
N GLU A 170 -3.81 -14.22 -10.54
CA GLU A 170 -4.61 -15.09 -11.40
C GLU A 170 -5.93 -14.41 -11.82
N GLY A 171 -6.66 -13.83 -10.87
CA GLY A 171 -7.91 -13.13 -11.14
C GLY A 171 -7.70 -11.92 -12.07
N ARG A 172 -6.64 -11.14 -11.84
CA ARG A 172 -6.34 -9.94 -12.64
C ARG A 172 -5.72 -10.27 -14.01
N GLY A 173 -5.06 -11.41 -14.15
CA GLY A 173 -4.53 -11.89 -15.43
C GLY A 173 -5.62 -12.35 -16.42
N ALA A 174 -6.79 -12.75 -15.90
CA ALA A 174 -7.95 -13.12 -16.72
C ALA A 174 -8.74 -11.90 -17.22
N ASP A 175 -8.72 -10.80 -16.46
CA ASP A 175 -9.35 -9.54 -16.83
C ASP A 175 -8.40 -8.74 -17.75
N GLY A 176 -8.59 -8.84 -19.07
CA GLY A 176 -7.62 -8.38 -20.09
C GLY A 176 -7.02 -6.97 -19.93
N ASP A 177 -7.76 -6.01 -19.35
CA ASP A 177 -7.28 -4.63 -19.08
C ASP A 177 -6.51 -4.52 -17.74
N SER A 178 -6.80 -5.40 -16.79
CA SER A 178 -6.14 -5.49 -15.49
C SER A 178 -4.86 -6.33 -15.49
N GLY A 179 -4.58 -7.02 -16.59
CA GLY A 179 -3.39 -7.86 -16.75
C GLY A 179 -2.07 -7.09 -16.65
N ALA A 180 -2.08 -5.77 -16.90
CA ALA A 180 -0.91 -4.92 -16.75
C ALA A 180 -0.36 -4.91 -15.31
N VAL A 181 -1.24 -5.01 -14.29
CA VAL A 181 -0.83 -5.07 -12.88
C VAL A 181 -0.05 -6.35 -12.61
N ALA A 182 -0.46 -7.47 -13.20
CA ALA A 182 0.22 -8.76 -13.05
C ALA A 182 1.60 -8.79 -13.71
N LEU A 183 1.88 -7.84 -14.62
CA LEU A 183 3.17 -7.68 -15.28
C LEU A 183 4.11 -6.71 -14.58
N LEU A 184 3.67 -6.05 -13.48
CA LEU A 184 4.53 -5.12 -12.76
C LEU A 184 5.75 -5.84 -12.16
N PRO A 185 6.96 -5.22 -12.16
CA PRO A 185 8.16 -5.88 -11.69
C PRO A 185 8.03 -6.43 -10.26
N ASN A 186 7.50 -5.62 -9.34
CA ASN A 186 7.27 -6.02 -7.95
C ASN A 186 6.41 -7.30 -7.87
N MET A 187 5.31 -7.36 -8.62
CA MET A 187 4.39 -8.49 -8.63
C MET A 187 5.02 -9.78 -9.15
N VAL A 188 5.73 -9.74 -10.29
CA VAL A 188 6.29 -10.98 -10.89
C VAL A 188 7.41 -11.56 -10.01
N PHE A 189 8.27 -10.71 -9.46
CA PHE A 189 9.31 -11.18 -8.53
C PHE A 189 8.73 -11.67 -7.20
N SER A 190 7.75 -10.95 -6.63
CA SER A 190 7.08 -11.37 -5.40
C SER A 190 6.28 -12.66 -5.58
N LEU A 191 5.70 -12.91 -6.75
CA LEU A 191 5.06 -14.18 -7.09
C LEU A 191 6.05 -15.34 -7.06
N ALA A 192 7.18 -15.20 -7.76
CA ALA A 192 8.23 -16.23 -7.76
C ALA A 192 8.74 -16.51 -6.34
N LEU A 193 8.98 -15.46 -5.56
CA LEU A 193 9.40 -15.58 -4.16
C LEU A 193 8.34 -16.25 -3.29
N SER A 194 7.06 -15.92 -3.48
CA SER A 194 5.94 -16.53 -2.75
C SER A 194 5.86 -18.04 -2.99
N LYS A 195 6.07 -18.48 -4.23
CA LYS A 195 6.11 -19.90 -4.60
C LYS A 195 7.31 -20.59 -4.00
N TRP A 196 8.49 -19.96 -4.05
CA TRP A 196 9.69 -20.51 -3.41
C TRP A 196 9.49 -20.73 -1.90
N TYR A 197 8.83 -19.82 -1.19
CA TYR A 197 8.51 -20.01 0.23
C TYR A 197 7.52 -21.13 0.50
N GLN A 198 6.57 -21.38 -0.40
CA GLN A 198 5.64 -22.51 -0.31
C GLN A 198 6.35 -23.83 -0.61
N GLU A 199 7.16 -23.84 -1.67
CA GLU A 199 7.95 -24.99 -2.12
C GLU A 199 9.02 -25.38 -1.13
N ASN A 200 9.62 -24.47 -0.37
CA ASN A 200 10.56 -24.83 0.70
C ASN A 200 9.90 -25.65 1.83
N LYS A 201 8.57 -25.69 1.92
CA LYS A 201 7.84 -26.60 2.82
C LYS A 201 7.55 -27.96 2.17
N GLN A 202 7.76 -28.07 0.86
CA GLN A 202 7.58 -29.24 0.03
C GLN A 202 8.96 -29.62 -0.57
N SER A 203 9.09 -30.73 -1.30
CA SER A 203 10.41 -31.15 -1.82
C SER A 203 10.64 -30.80 -3.28
N ASP A 204 9.66 -30.18 -3.95
CA ASP A 204 9.70 -29.84 -5.37
C ASP A 204 9.88 -28.32 -5.52
N LYS A 205 10.91 -27.91 -6.27
CA LYS A 205 11.30 -26.50 -6.47
C LYS A 205 11.11 -26.00 -7.91
N SER A 206 10.55 -26.85 -8.78
CA SER A 206 10.56 -26.61 -10.21
C SER A 206 9.70 -25.43 -10.66
N ALA A 207 8.61 -25.10 -9.96
CA ALA A 207 7.71 -24.03 -10.40
C ALA A 207 8.21 -22.62 -10.01
N SER A 208 8.83 -22.44 -8.83
CA SER A 208 9.40 -21.14 -8.44
C SER A 208 10.57 -20.72 -9.32
N GLU A 209 11.43 -21.66 -9.71
CA GLU A 209 12.56 -21.39 -10.63
C GLU A 209 12.07 -20.92 -12.00
N ASN A 210 11.06 -21.60 -12.56
CA ASN A 210 10.46 -21.21 -13.83
C ASN A 210 9.83 -19.81 -13.78
N LEU A 211 9.14 -19.48 -12.68
CA LEU A 211 8.56 -18.15 -12.48
C LEU A 211 9.63 -17.08 -12.30
N LEU A 212 10.73 -17.38 -11.61
CA LEU A 212 11.85 -16.47 -11.46
C LEU A 212 12.53 -16.19 -12.80
N VAL A 213 12.79 -17.23 -13.61
CA VAL A 213 13.31 -17.07 -14.96
C VAL A 213 12.39 -16.19 -15.79
N LYS A 214 11.07 -16.42 -15.74
CA LYS A 214 10.09 -15.56 -16.42
C LYS A 214 10.15 -14.11 -15.93
N ALA A 215 10.30 -13.88 -14.63
CA ALA A 215 10.43 -12.53 -14.06
C ALA A 215 11.68 -11.81 -14.59
N ILE A 216 12.81 -12.50 -14.65
CA ILE A 216 14.08 -11.98 -15.16
C ILE A 216 13.97 -11.65 -16.65
N LEU A 217 13.33 -12.52 -17.44
CA LEU A 217 13.12 -12.29 -18.87
C LEU A 217 12.20 -11.09 -19.14
N LEU A 218 11.19 -10.86 -18.29
CA LEU A 218 10.30 -9.70 -18.40
C LEU A 218 10.97 -8.40 -17.95
N HIS A 219 11.79 -8.45 -16.90
CA HIS A 219 12.37 -7.26 -16.26
C HIS A 219 13.89 -7.39 -16.01
N PRO A 220 14.71 -7.48 -17.07
CA PRO A 220 16.15 -7.75 -16.94
C PRO A 220 16.91 -6.66 -16.18
N LEU A 221 16.47 -5.39 -16.30
CA LEU A 221 17.09 -4.25 -15.62
C LEU A 221 17.01 -4.33 -14.10
N VAL A 222 16.02 -5.05 -13.55
CA VAL A 222 15.88 -5.23 -12.10
C VAL A 222 17.05 -6.05 -11.56
N VAL A 223 17.48 -7.10 -12.27
CA VAL A 223 18.62 -7.94 -11.87
C VAL A 223 19.90 -7.13 -11.83
N VAL A 224 20.15 -6.29 -12.86
CA VAL A 224 21.34 -5.42 -12.91
C VAL A 224 21.37 -4.48 -11.70
N ARG A 225 20.22 -3.88 -11.35
CA ARG A 225 20.14 -3.00 -10.17
C ARG A 225 20.29 -3.75 -8.85
N LEU A 226 19.71 -4.94 -8.73
CA LEU A 226 19.87 -5.79 -7.55
C LEU A 226 21.32 -6.19 -7.37
N GLN A 227 22.00 -6.60 -8.45
CA GLN A 227 23.41 -6.97 -8.42
C GLN A 227 24.30 -5.80 -7.98
N ALA A 228 24.08 -4.59 -8.52
CA ALA A 228 24.80 -3.39 -8.10
C ALA A 228 24.62 -3.11 -6.59
N ARG A 229 23.38 -3.22 -6.08
CA ARG A 229 23.10 -3.04 -4.65
C ARG A 229 23.73 -4.10 -3.77
N LEU A 230 23.74 -5.36 -4.21
CA LEU A 230 24.38 -6.46 -3.48
C LEU A 230 25.91 -6.30 -3.45
N ALA A 231 26.51 -5.78 -4.53
CA ALA A 231 27.93 -5.46 -4.59
C ALA A 231 28.31 -4.35 -3.59
N GLU A 232 27.52 -3.27 -3.52
CA GLU A 232 27.70 -2.19 -2.52
C GLU A 232 27.64 -2.71 -1.07
N GLN A 233 26.78 -3.69 -0.80
CA GLN A 233 26.61 -4.28 0.53
C GLN A 233 27.67 -5.34 0.87
N GLY A 234 28.66 -5.57 -0.01
CA GLY A 234 29.72 -6.54 0.22
C GLY A 234 29.24 -8.00 0.24
N VAL A 235 28.06 -8.27 -0.30
CA VAL A 235 27.43 -9.62 -0.29
C VAL A 235 28.24 -10.63 -1.12
N ALA A 236 29.09 -10.16 -2.04
CA ALA A 236 30.10 -10.99 -2.70
C ALA A 236 31.07 -11.69 -1.72
N LYS A 237 31.15 -11.23 -0.47
CA LYS A 237 31.95 -11.84 0.61
C LYS A 237 31.14 -12.79 1.52
N ASP A 238 29.82 -12.87 1.33
CA ASP A 238 28.96 -13.79 2.10
C ASP A 238 29.28 -15.24 1.70
N SER A 239 29.50 -16.11 2.67
CA SER A 239 29.94 -17.48 2.46
C SER A 239 28.97 -18.28 1.58
N LYS A 240 27.67 -18.01 1.70
CA LYS A 240 26.63 -18.63 0.87
C LYS A 240 26.68 -18.15 -0.59
N TRP A 241 27.02 -16.89 -0.81
CA TRP A 241 27.18 -16.34 -2.15
C TRP A 241 28.45 -16.84 -2.83
N VAL A 242 29.54 -16.94 -2.08
CA VAL A 242 30.78 -17.57 -2.55
C VAL A 242 30.54 -19.03 -2.93
N GLU A 243 29.75 -19.77 -2.16
CA GLU A 243 29.38 -21.16 -2.46
C GLU A 243 28.48 -21.26 -3.70
N ALA A 244 27.50 -20.36 -3.85
CA ALA A 244 26.64 -20.31 -5.04
C ALA A 244 27.43 -19.98 -6.33
N LEU A 245 28.35 -19.01 -6.27
CA LEU A 245 29.21 -18.60 -7.38
C LEU A 245 30.22 -19.70 -7.79
N ARG A 246 30.54 -20.63 -6.89
CA ARG A 246 31.37 -21.81 -7.19
C ARG A 246 30.64 -22.90 -7.98
N SER A 247 29.31 -22.81 -8.12
CA SER A 247 28.58 -23.78 -8.95
C SER A 247 28.96 -23.64 -10.43
N SER A 248 28.94 -24.75 -11.16
CA SER A 248 29.31 -24.78 -12.58
C SER A 248 28.50 -23.82 -13.46
N LEU A 249 27.31 -23.43 -13.00
CA LEU A 249 26.42 -22.48 -13.66
C LEU A 249 26.97 -21.05 -13.69
N TYR A 250 27.82 -20.67 -12.73
CA TYR A 250 28.39 -19.33 -12.62
C TYR A 250 29.92 -19.30 -12.83
N ALA A 251 30.51 -20.41 -13.30
CA ALA A 251 31.95 -20.53 -13.49
C ALA A 251 32.54 -19.48 -14.46
N GLN A 252 31.72 -18.83 -15.29
CA GLN A 252 32.11 -17.76 -16.22
C GLN A 252 31.58 -16.37 -15.82
N ALA A 253 30.90 -16.25 -14.67
CA ALA A 253 30.38 -14.97 -14.22
C ALA A 253 31.53 -14.15 -13.61
N SER A 254 32.04 -13.16 -14.35
CA SER A 254 32.96 -12.18 -13.78
C SER A 254 32.20 -11.11 -13.01
N ASP A 255 32.79 -10.67 -11.92
CA ASP A 255 32.59 -9.38 -11.27
C ASP A 255 32.88 -8.27 -12.28
N GLY A 256 31.87 -7.96 -13.10
CA GLY A 256 31.94 -6.96 -14.16
C GLY A 256 32.60 -5.68 -13.66
N SER A 257 33.87 -5.53 -14.02
CA SER A 257 34.73 -4.37 -13.78
C SER A 257 34.87 -3.56 -15.06
#